data_AF-A0A852ZT80-F1
#
_entry.id   AF-A0A852ZT80-F1
#
_cell.length_a   1.000
_cell.length_b   1.000
_cell.length_c   1.000
_cell.angle_alpha   90.00
_cell.angle_beta   90.00
_cell.angle_gamma   90.00
#
_symmetry.space_group_name_H-M   'P 1'
#
loop_
_entity.id
_entity.type
_entity.pdbx_description
1 polymer ?
#
loop_
_entity_poly.entity_id
_entity_poly.type
_entity_poly.pdbx_seq_one_letter_code
_entity_poly.pdbx_strand_id
1 'polypeptide(L)' 'MVDRDTMEHMSVEQARVFQAVSRLETEFGPGRLTDVARTACLPPERVRQVVQELDERFGLVIEAPAANGGEPRYHVVPED' A
#
# COMPACT_ATOMS: atom_id res chain seq x y z
N MET A 1 6.96 -7.49 10.58
CA MET A 1 5.64 -7.84 11.17
C MET A 1 5.21 -6.55 11.82
N VAL A 2 4.27 -5.81 11.19
CA VAL A 2 3.96 -4.41 11.59
C VAL A 2 3.72 -4.34 13.09
N ASP A 3 4.47 -3.47 13.77
CA ASP A 3 4.35 -3.29 15.21
C ASP A 3 2.90 -2.93 15.58
N ARG A 4 2.45 -3.43 16.74
CA ARG A 4 1.07 -3.24 17.20
C ARG A 4 0.78 -1.75 17.42
N ASP A 5 1.80 -0.99 17.83
CA ASP A 5 1.76 0.46 18.00
C ASP A 5 1.51 1.19 16.68
N THR A 6 2.18 0.74 15.61
CA THR A 6 2.02 1.27 14.26
C THR A 6 0.60 1.08 13.73
N MET A 7 -0.04 -0.06 14.02
CA MET A 7 -1.44 -0.31 13.65
C MET A 7 -2.46 0.54 14.45
N GLU A 8 -2.15 0.92 15.69
CA GLU A 8 -3.02 1.79 16.51
C GLU A 8 -2.96 3.26 16.07
N HIS A 9 -1.90 3.66 15.38
CA HIS A 9 -1.74 5.00 14.80
C HIS A 9 -2.28 5.14 13.37
N MET A 10 -2.68 4.05 12.72
CA MET A 10 -3.24 4.07 11.39
C MET A 10 -4.71 4.47 11.38
N SER A 11 -5.07 5.29 10.38
CA SER A 11 -6.47 5.49 10.02
C SER A 11 -7.06 4.22 9.40
N VAL A 12 -8.39 4.08 9.45
CA VAL A 12 -9.10 2.94 8.83
C VAL A 12 -8.77 2.80 7.33
N GLU A 13 -8.62 3.92 6.61
CA GLU A 13 -8.19 3.91 5.21
C GLU A 13 -6.76 3.39 5.03
N GLN A 14 -5.83 3.81 5.89
CA GLN A 14 -4.43 3.36 5.89
C GLN A 14 -4.33 1.86 6.14
N ALA A 15 -5.03 1.35 7.15
CA ALA A 15 -5.06 -0.07 7.44
C ALA A 15 -5.64 -0.89 6.26
N ARG A 16 -6.70 -0.39 5.60
CA ARG A 16 -7.29 -1.05 4.42
C ARG A 16 -6.34 -1.09 3.24
N VAL A 17 -5.66 0.01 2.94
CA VAL A 17 -4.68 0.07 1.84
C VAL A 17 -3.49 -0.82 2.14
N PHE A 18 -2.94 -0.77 3.35
CA PHE A 18 -1.84 -1.63 3.77
C PHE A 18 -2.20 -3.11 3.63
N GLN A 19 -3.36 -3.54 4.16
CA GLN A 19 -3.83 -4.92 4.01
C GLN A 19 -4.05 -5.31 2.55
N ALA A 20 -4.59 -4.41 1.73
CA ALA A 20 -4.80 -4.66 0.30
C ALA A 20 -3.47 -4.88 -0.43
N VAL A 21 -2.47 -4.04 -0.21
CA VAL A 21 -1.14 -4.18 -0.82
C VAL A 21 -0.47 -5.46 -0.34
N SER A 22 -0.43 -5.71 0.98
CA SER A 22 0.18 -6.91 1.56
C SER A 22 -0.43 -8.20 1.03
N ARG A 23 -1.77 -8.22 0.90
CA ARG A 23 -2.50 -9.37 0.36
C ARG A 23 -2.16 -9.60 -1.12
N LEU A 24 -2.23 -8.55 -1.94
CA LEU A 24 -1.91 -8.65 -3.37
C LEU A 24 -0.46 -9.08 -3.60
N GLU A 25 0.47 -8.57 -2.80
CA GLU A 25 1.87 -8.95 -2.85
C GLU A 25 2.08 -10.44 -2.55
N THR A 26 1.38 -10.95 -1.53
CA THR A 26 1.45 -12.36 -1.13
C THR A 26 0.87 -13.29 -2.20
N GLU A 27 -0.24 -12.91 -2.83
CA GLU A 27 -0.95 -13.77 -3.79
C GLU A 27 -0.42 -13.65 -5.23
N PHE A 28 -0.01 -12.45 -5.67
CA PHE A 28 0.27 -12.13 -7.08
C PHE A 28 1.56 -11.33 -7.31
N GLY A 29 2.29 -10.95 -6.25
CA GLY A 29 3.40 -10.00 -6.32
C GLY A 29 2.94 -8.54 -6.28
N PRO A 30 3.83 -7.56 -6.56
CA PRO A 30 3.57 -6.13 -6.30
C PRO A 30 2.21 -5.66 -6.83
N GLY A 31 1.37 -5.15 -5.93
CA GLY A 31 -0.01 -4.80 -6.22
C GLY A 31 -0.12 -3.58 -7.15
N ARG A 32 -0.87 -3.69 -8.24
CA ARG A 32 -1.13 -2.53 -9.11
C ARG A 32 -2.13 -1.59 -8.46
N LEU A 33 -2.05 -0.30 -8.78
CA LEU A 33 -2.97 0.70 -8.25
C LEU A 33 -4.45 0.32 -8.41
N THR A 34 -4.85 -0.17 -9.57
CA THR A 34 -6.25 -0.53 -9.81
C THR A 34 -6.69 -1.72 -8.94
N ASP A 35 -5.81 -2.69 -8.73
CA ASP A 35 -6.10 -3.87 -7.91
C ASP A 35 -6.15 -3.52 -6.42
N VAL A 36 -5.24 -2.65 -5.96
CA VAL A 36 -5.24 -2.13 -4.59
C VAL A 36 -6.49 -1.29 -4.33
N ALA A 37 -6.87 -0.41 -5.26
CA ALA A 37 -8.10 0.39 -5.19
C ALA A 37 -9.35 -0.49 -5.08
N ARG A 38 -9.43 -1.53 -5.91
CA ARG A 38 -10.54 -2.49 -5.85
C ARG A 38 -10.58 -3.23 -4.52
N THR A 39 -9.43 -3.69 -4.04
CA THR A 39 -9.32 -4.50 -2.81
C THR A 39 -9.58 -3.67 -1.56
N ALA A 40 -9.06 -2.43 -1.51
CA ALA A 40 -9.26 -1.49 -0.42
C ALA A 40 -10.66 -0.83 -0.46
N CYS A 41 -11.40 -0.99 -1.56
CA CYS A 41 -12.68 -0.33 -1.83
C CYS A 41 -12.56 1.20 -1.74
N LEU A 42 -11.50 1.75 -2.35
CA LEU A 42 -11.19 3.17 -2.37
C LEU A 42 -10.90 3.61 -3.82
N PRO A 43 -11.16 4.89 -4.16
CA PRO A 43 -10.78 5.41 -5.46
C PRO A 43 -9.24 5.44 -5.59
N PRO A 44 -8.69 5.25 -6.80
CA PRO A 44 -7.25 5.16 -7.02
C PRO A 44 -6.48 6.42 -6.60
N GLU A 45 -7.08 7.61 -6.74
CA GLU A 45 -6.49 8.86 -6.24
C GLU A 45 -6.31 8.84 -4.72
N ARG A 46 -7.29 8.29 -3.99
CA ARG A 46 -7.21 8.16 -2.54
C ARG A 46 -6.21 7.10 -2.13
N VAL A 47 -6.13 5.98 -2.84
CA VAL A 47 -5.10 4.96 -2.60
C VAL A 47 -3.71 5.56 -2.75
N ARG A 48 -3.46 6.36 -3.79
CA ARG A 48 -2.17 7.05 -3.97
C ARG A 48 -1.81 7.93 -2.78
N GLN A 49 -2.76 8.77 -2.34
CA GLN A 49 -2.57 9.61 -1.16
C GLN A 49 -2.23 8.77 0.08
N VAL A 50 -3.03 7.72 0.33
CA VAL A 50 -2.84 6.87 1.52
C VAL A 50 -1.53 6.11 1.47
N VAL A 51 -1.10 5.64 0.29
CA VAL A 51 0.22 5.01 0.12
C VAL A 51 1.33 6.01 0.42
N GLN A 52 1.24 7.24 -0.10
CA GLN A 52 2.21 8.29 0.20
C GLN A 52 2.25 8.61 1.70
N GLU A 53 1.09 8.68 2.37
CA GLU A 53 1.04 8.87 3.82
C GLU A 53 1.66 7.68 4.59
N LEU A 54 1.49 6.45 4.09
CA LEU A 54 2.08 5.24 4.68
C LEU A 54 3.60 5.19 4.50
N ASP A 55 4.10 5.66 3.35
CA ASP A 55 5.53 5.82 3.08
C ASP A 55 6.14 6.89 3.99
N GLU A 56 5.60 8.11 3.98
CA GLU A 56 6.18 9.24 4.70
C GLU A 56 6.12 9.09 6.21
N ARG A 57 5.05 8.50 6.75
CA ARG A 57 4.88 8.39 8.22
C ARG A 57 5.45 7.12 8.81
N PHE A 58 5.43 6.01 8.05
CA PHE A 58 5.74 4.69 8.59
C PHE A 58 6.77 3.92 7.76
N GLY A 59 7.07 4.36 6.53
CA GLY A 59 7.98 3.64 5.63
C GLY A 59 7.47 2.25 5.25
N LEU A 60 6.16 2.02 5.29
CA LEU A 60 5.59 0.66 5.21
C LEU A 60 5.20 0.22 3.81
N VAL A 61 4.88 1.16 2.91
CA VAL A 61 4.44 0.86 1.55
C VAL A 61 5.09 1.85 0.62
N ILE A 62 5.78 1.37 -0.41
CA ILE A 62 6.43 2.23 -1.39
C ILE A 62 5.87 2.01 -2.80
N GLU A 63 5.78 3.09 -3.57
CA GLU A 63 5.51 3.04 -5.00
C GLU A 63 6.80 2.60 -5.73
N ALA A 64 6.77 1.42 -6.33
CA ALA A 64 7.80 1.00 -7.26
C ALA A 64 7.66 1.81 -8.55
N PRO A 65 8.76 2.38 -9.07
CA PRO A 65 8.73 3.10 -10.33
C PRO A 65 8.26 2.17 -11.45
N ALA A 66 7.22 2.57 -12.16
CA ALA A 66 6.71 1.81 -13.29
C ALA A 66 7.78 1.76 -14.40
N ALA A 67 8.38 0.60 -14.61
CA ALA A 67 9.28 0.39 -15.74
C ALA A 67 8.50 0.60 -17.05
N ASN A 68 8.91 1.59 -17.85
CA ASN A 68 8.41 1.89 -19.20
C ASN A 68 6.91 2.26 -19.29
N GLY A 69 6.44 3.22 -18.49
CA GLY A 69 5.10 3.81 -18.67
C GLY A 69 3.93 2.89 -18.27
N GLY A 70 4.20 1.83 -17.52
CA GLY A 70 3.19 0.96 -16.93
C GLY A 70 2.45 1.61 -15.76
N GLU A 71 1.44 0.91 -15.25
CA GLU A 71 0.70 1.32 -14.05
C GLU A 71 1.62 1.24 -12.81
N PRO A 72 1.57 2.22 -11.88
CA PRO A 72 2.34 2.16 -10.63
C PRO A 72 2.01 0.90 -9.84
N ARG A 73 3.05 0.35 -9.21
CA ARG A 73 2.97 -0.87 -8.40
C ARG A 73 3.42 -0.57 -6.99
N TYR A 74 2.74 -1.15 -6.02
CA TYR A 74 3.02 -0.94 -4.61
C TYR A 74 3.48 -2.25 -3.97
N HIS A 75 4.43 -2.14 -3.06
CA HIS A 75 4.87 -3.26 -2.24
C HIS A 75 5.09 -2.80 -0.81
N VAL A 76 4.93 -3.74 0.11
CA VAL A 76 5.17 -3.55 1.53
C VAL A 76 6.68 -3.63 1.77
N VAL A 77 7.21 -2.66 2.48
CA VAL A 77 8.59 -2.70 2.95
C VAL A 77 8.62 -3.53 4.23
N PRO A 78 9.40 -4.62 4.30
CA PRO A 78 9.62 -5.30 5.55
C PRO A 78 10.40 -4.35 6.49
N GLU A 79 9.86 -4.11 7.69
CA GLU A 79 10.63 -3.53 8.78
C GLU A 79 11.88 -4.41 9.02
N ASP A 80 13.07 -3.80 8.97
CA ASP A 80 14.36 -4.46 9.25
C ASP A 80 14.53 -4.71 10.75
#